data_AF-U7PNV8-F1
#
_entry.id   AF-U7PNV8-F1
#
_cell.length_a   1.000
_cell.length_b   1.000
_cell.length_c   1.000
_cell.angle_alpha   90.00
_cell.angle_beta   90.00
_cell.angle_gamma   90.00
#
_symmetry.space_group_name_H-M   'P 1'
#
loop_
_entity.id
_entity.type
_entity.pdbx_description
1 polymer ?
#
loop_
_entity_poly.entity_id
_entity_poly.type
_entity_poly.pdbx_seq_one_letter_code
_entity_poly.pdbx_strand_id
1 'polypeptide(L)'
;MAAAEAAERLMAAHGTATVVRRQYIDANQLAKMAWTLGRPSVSGVTVSDDAALPDGTPVPAGYHLAYFAPGGLEADLGPDGTDRTFNAPVPFTRRMWAGGRMEWTTNTVSGGCDGLRVGEVAEERTRLVSATPKLSKSSGHGMVLVEVEKELWTRRGLAVVDRRSWIFQPAVAPDTETPKSASILPGAPFLSYKGPSTVHDEMDSTRSTAASGAASISENATDLVRHFCWSPVALFRFSALTFNGHKIHYNEDWSQSVEKQNGLVVHGPLNLINLLNYWQDATGNVTGPQRIHYRALRPLYAGDTYQIRTRGKAAGDGPRPVWDVVVQKNGKDHMSAEIQ
;
A
#
# COMPACT_ATOMS: atom_id res chain seq x y z
N MET A 1 -17.24 -25.13 -0.02
CA MET A 1 -15.84 -25.24 0.44
C MET A 1 -15.61 -24.29 1.59
N ALA A 2 -15.07 -24.80 2.71
CA ALA A 2 -14.77 -24.01 3.90
C ALA A 2 -13.41 -23.28 3.77
N ALA A 3 -13.14 -22.32 4.65
CA ALA A 3 -11.88 -21.57 4.62
C ALA A 3 -10.64 -22.45 4.85
N ALA A 4 -10.75 -23.49 5.69
CA ALA A 4 -9.67 -24.45 5.93
C ALA A 4 -9.32 -25.22 4.65
N GLU A 5 -10.32 -25.81 4.00
CA GLU A 5 -10.16 -26.52 2.73
C GLU A 5 -9.61 -25.60 1.62
N ALA A 6 -10.05 -24.34 1.56
CA ALA A 6 -9.52 -23.35 0.61
C ALA A 6 -8.04 -23.05 0.84
N ALA A 7 -7.62 -22.91 2.10
CA ALA A 7 -6.23 -22.67 2.48
C ALA A 7 -5.34 -23.87 2.14
N GLU A 8 -5.79 -25.10 2.45
CA GLU A 8 -5.08 -26.34 2.12
C GLU A 8 -4.88 -26.50 0.61
N ARG A 9 -5.93 -26.26 -0.20
CA ARG A 9 -5.83 -26.32 -1.67
C ARG A 9 -4.85 -25.28 -2.24
N LEU A 10 -4.86 -24.06 -1.69
CA LEU A 10 -3.92 -23.02 -2.12
C LEU A 10 -2.46 -23.41 -1.80
N MET A 11 -2.21 -23.93 -0.59
CA MET A 11 -0.90 -24.45 -0.21
C MET A 11 -0.47 -25.63 -1.07
N ALA A 12 -1.36 -26.56 -1.38
CA ALA A 12 -1.05 -27.71 -2.23
C ALA A 12 -0.69 -27.28 -3.68
N ALA A 13 -1.37 -26.26 -4.21
CA ALA A 13 -1.15 -25.78 -5.57
C ALA A 13 0.13 -24.95 -5.73
N HIS A 14 0.58 -24.23 -4.69
CA HIS A 14 1.65 -23.23 -4.81
C HIS A 14 2.74 -23.29 -3.74
N GLY A 15 2.63 -24.15 -2.74
CA GLY A 15 3.48 -24.13 -1.54
C GLY A 15 4.97 -24.34 -1.80
N THR A 16 5.35 -24.94 -2.93
CA THR A 16 6.75 -25.16 -3.34
C THR A 16 7.16 -24.31 -4.55
N ALA A 17 6.24 -23.54 -5.14
CA ALA A 17 6.49 -22.79 -6.36
C ALA A 17 7.10 -21.41 -6.07
N THR A 18 8.14 -21.06 -6.82
CA THR A 18 8.69 -19.69 -6.86
C THR A 18 8.40 -19.10 -8.23
N VAL A 19 7.67 -17.99 -8.26
CA VAL A 19 7.45 -17.20 -9.48
C VAL A 19 8.58 -16.19 -9.59
N VAL A 20 9.32 -16.24 -10.70
CA VAL A 20 10.45 -15.32 -10.96
C VAL A 20 10.07 -14.33 -12.04
N ARG A 21 10.29 -13.04 -11.79
CA ARG A 21 10.16 -11.97 -12.78
C ARG A 21 11.44 -11.16 -12.84
N ARG A 22 11.83 -10.73 -14.04
CA ARG A 22 12.95 -9.81 -14.23
C ARG A 22 12.42 -8.54 -14.86
N GLN A 23 12.86 -7.39 -14.38
CA GLN A 23 12.49 -6.10 -14.92
C GLN A 23 13.68 -5.15 -14.90
N TYR A 24 13.81 -4.35 -15.95
CA TYR A 24 14.67 -3.19 -15.97
C TYR A 24 14.03 -2.06 -15.17
N ILE A 25 14.74 -1.53 -14.18
CA ILE A 25 14.28 -0.43 -13.35
C ILE A 25 14.43 0.87 -14.14
N ASP A 26 13.38 1.21 -14.87
CA ASP A 26 13.39 2.35 -15.76
C ASP A 26 13.08 3.68 -15.04
N ALA A 27 13.72 4.73 -15.53
CA ALA A 27 13.57 6.10 -15.02
C ALA A 27 12.15 6.66 -15.23
N ASN A 28 11.49 6.26 -16.32
CA ASN A 28 10.21 6.84 -16.72
C ASN A 28 9.07 6.40 -15.80
N GLN A 29 9.06 5.13 -15.41
CA GLN A 29 8.13 4.58 -14.43
C GLN A 29 8.34 5.22 -13.06
N LEU A 30 9.59 5.47 -12.66
CA LEU A 30 9.91 6.19 -11.43
C LEU A 30 9.40 7.64 -11.45
N ALA A 31 9.62 8.35 -12.57
CA ALA A 31 9.12 9.70 -12.78
C ALA A 31 7.57 9.75 -12.71
N LYS A 32 6.89 8.82 -13.39
CA LYS A 32 5.43 8.67 -13.34
C LYS A 32 4.90 8.38 -11.94
N MET A 33 5.63 7.60 -11.14
CA MET A 33 5.30 7.40 -9.73
C MET A 33 5.37 8.73 -8.97
N ALA A 34 6.48 9.46 -9.09
CA ALA A 34 6.66 10.75 -8.42
C ALA A 34 5.53 11.74 -8.76
N TRP A 35 5.21 11.92 -10.05
CA TRP A 35 4.10 12.78 -10.47
C TRP A 35 2.72 12.29 -10.00
N THR A 36 2.50 10.98 -9.94
CA THR A 36 1.24 10.42 -9.44
C THR A 36 1.06 10.70 -7.95
N LEU A 37 2.16 10.75 -7.20
CA LEU A 37 2.19 11.07 -5.77
C LEU A 37 2.27 12.58 -5.48
N GLY A 38 2.26 13.43 -6.51
CA GLY A 38 2.41 14.88 -6.35
C GLY A 38 3.79 15.32 -5.88
N ARG A 39 4.83 14.51 -6.11
CA ARG A 39 6.21 14.82 -5.71
C ARG A 39 7.02 15.34 -6.92
N PRO A 40 7.48 16.60 -6.91
CA PRO A 40 8.24 17.18 -8.02
C PRO A 40 9.71 16.71 -8.06
N SER A 41 10.18 16.01 -7.04
CA SER A 41 11.51 15.43 -6.98
C SER A 41 11.49 14.02 -6.38
N VAL A 42 12.50 13.23 -6.74
CA VAL A 42 12.73 11.88 -6.26
C VAL A 42 14.21 11.71 -5.93
N SER A 43 14.51 11.27 -4.71
CA SER A 43 15.90 11.05 -4.25
C SER A 43 16.83 12.26 -4.48
N GLY A 44 16.31 13.47 -4.28
CA GLY A 44 17.04 14.73 -4.47
C GLY A 44 17.13 15.23 -5.91
N VAL A 45 16.59 14.48 -6.89
CA VAL A 45 16.60 14.86 -8.31
C VAL A 45 15.20 15.38 -8.70
N THR A 46 15.13 16.56 -9.29
CA THR A 46 13.89 17.10 -9.85
C THR A 46 13.41 16.22 -11.01
N VAL A 47 12.14 15.85 -10.99
CA VAL A 47 11.52 15.09 -12.07
C VAL A 47 11.06 16.05 -13.16
N SER A 48 11.50 15.81 -14.40
CA SER A 48 11.22 16.66 -15.56
C SER A 48 10.77 15.80 -16.74
N ASP A 49 9.97 16.40 -17.64
CA ASP A 49 9.62 15.77 -18.93
C ASP A 49 10.80 15.78 -19.92
N ASP A 50 11.66 16.80 -19.84
CA ASP A 50 12.76 17.01 -20.79
C ASP A 50 14.01 16.17 -20.49
N ALA A 51 14.10 15.58 -19.29
CA ALA A 51 15.27 14.83 -18.85
C ALA A 51 14.86 13.62 -18.01
N ALA A 52 15.32 12.44 -18.42
CA ALA A 52 15.17 11.23 -17.63
C ALA A 52 15.97 11.33 -16.32
N LEU A 53 15.47 10.68 -15.26
CA LEU A 53 16.25 10.49 -14.04
C LEU A 53 17.55 9.74 -14.36
N PRO A 54 18.71 10.18 -13.84
CA PRO A 54 19.98 9.54 -14.14
C PRO A 54 20.03 8.07 -13.71
N ASP A 55 20.77 7.26 -14.46
CA ASP A 55 21.16 5.93 -14.00
C ASP A 55 21.85 6.02 -12.64
N GLY A 56 21.56 5.05 -11.75
CA GLY A 56 22.02 5.05 -10.37
C GLY A 56 21.13 5.82 -9.39
N THR A 57 20.13 6.59 -9.87
CA THR A 57 19.14 7.25 -9.01
C THR A 57 18.47 6.22 -8.09
N PRO A 58 18.54 6.38 -6.75
CA PRO A 58 17.87 5.47 -5.82
C PRO A 58 16.36 5.48 -6.02
N VAL A 59 15.74 4.30 -6.05
CA VAL A 59 14.28 4.15 -5.96
C VAL A 59 13.88 4.29 -4.49
N PRO A 60 13.01 5.25 -4.12
CA PRO A 60 12.56 5.39 -2.73
C PRO A 60 11.89 4.13 -2.17
N ALA A 61 11.96 3.97 -0.85
CA ALA A 61 11.31 2.88 -0.15
C ALA A 61 9.82 2.80 -0.50
N GLY A 62 9.34 1.59 -0.84
CA GLY A 62 7.96 1.33 -1.22
C GLY A 62 7.64 1.59 -2.70
N TYR A 63 8.47 2.33 -3.44
CA TYR A 63 8.20 2.61 -4.86
C TYR A 63 8.44 1.39 -5.76
N HIS A 64 9.15 0.36 -5.25
CA HIS A 64 9.28 -0.93 -5.91
C HIS A 64 7.93 -1.60 -6.20
N LEU A 65 6.85 -1.20 -5.50
CA LEU A 65 5.48 -1.67 -5.74
C LEU A 65 4.91 -1.29 -7.12
N ALA A 66 5.53 -0.32 -7.81
CA ALA A 66 5.22 -0.02 -9.21
C ALA A 66 5.79 -1.05 -10.17
N TYR A 67 6.85 -1.74 -9.76
CA TYR A 67 7.60 -2.69 -10.57
C TYR A 67 7.12 -4.12 -10.28
N PHE A 68 7.49 -5.03 -11.17
CA PHE A 68 7.23 -6.47 -11.12
C PHE A 68 5.75 -6.85 -11.06
N ALA A 69 4.88 -5.96 -11.56
CA ALA A 69 3.46 -6.22 -11.65
C ALA A 69 3.21 -7.53 -12.43
N PRO A 70 2.30 -8.41 -11.97
CA PRO A 70 1.93 -9.60 -12.72
C PRO A 70 1.43 -9.25 -14.11
N GLY A 71 2.06 -9.82 -15.15
CA GLY A 71 1.51 -9.81 -16.49
C GLY A 71 0.40 -10.85 -16.65
N GLY A 72 -0.20 -10.90 -17.84
CA GLY A 72 -1.30 -11.80 -18.19
C GLY A 72 -2.25 -11.13 -19.17
N LEU A 73 -3.13 -11.91 -19.80
CA LEU A 73 -4.20 -11.35 -20.61
C LEU A 73 -5.34 -10.89 -19.70
N GLU A 74 -6.14 -9.93 -20.15
CA GLU A 74 -7.35 -9.50 -19.43
C GLU A 74 -8.29 -10.69 -19.14
N ALA A 75 -8.34 -11.65 -20.07
CA ALA A 75 -9.13 -12.88 -19.93
C ALA A 75 -8.70 -13.77 -18.75
N ASP A 76 -7.46 -13.61 -18.25
CA ASP A 76 -6.92 -14.39 -17.13
C ASP A 76 -7.24 -13.74 -15.76
N LEU A 77 -7.78 -12.52 -15.74
CA LEU A 77 -8.08 -11.77 -14.52
C LEU A 77 -9.31 -12.34 -13.78
N GLY A 78 -9.41 -12.02 -12.50
CA GLY A 78 -10.62 -12.23 -11.71
C GLY A 78 -11.77 -11.33 -12.21
N PRO A 79 -13.04 -11.64 -11.87
CA PRO A 79 -14.18 -10.79 -12.23
C PRO A 79 -14.08 -9.35 -11.72
N ASP A 80 -13.33 -9.13 -10.63
CA ASP A 80 -13.02 -7.82 -10.06
C ASP A 80 -11.84 -7.11 -10.75
N GLY A 81 -11.23 -7.74 -11.77
CA GLY A 81 -10.09 -7.25 -12.52
C GLY A 81 -8.73 -7.45 -11.85
N THR A 82 -8.68 -8.18 -10.73
CA THR A 82 -7.41 -8.52 -10.07
C THR A 82 -6.68 -9.66 -10.78
N ASP A 83 -5.35 -9.64 -10.75
CA ASP A 83 -4.57 -10.82 -11.10
C ASP A 83 -4.87 -11.99 -10.15
N ARG A 84 -4.66 -13.22 -10.62
CA ARG A 84 -5.01 -14.44 -9.88
C ARG A 84 -3.81 -15.11 -9.19
N THR A 85 -2.66 -14.44 -9.12
CA THR A 85 -1.44 -15.02 -8.57
C THR A 85 -1.61 -15.26 -7.06
N PHE A 86 -1.53 -16.53 -6.63
CA PHE A 86 -1.73 -16.95 -5.24
C PHE A 86 -3.13 -16.62 -4.67
N ASN A 87 -4.16 -16.52 -5.52
CA ASN A 87 -5.52 -16.25 -5.05
C ASN A 87 -6.16 -17.48 -4.40
N ALA A 88 -6.88 -17.28 -3.29
CA ALA A 88 -7.68 -18.34 -2.70
C ALA A 88 -8.80 -18.79 -3.66
N PRO A 89 -9.16 -20.08 -3.67
CA PRO A 89 -10.19 -20.59 -4.57
C PRO A 89 -11.62 -20.19 -4.13
N VAL A 90 -12.57 -20.27 -5.07
CA VAL A 90 -14.01 -19.99 -4.85
C VAL A 90 -14.54 -20.77 -3.64
N PRO A 91 -15.23 -20.15 -2.67
CA PRO A 91 -15.90 -18.85 -2.81
C PRO A 91 -15.07 -17.62 -2.41
N PHE A 92 -13.81 -17.78 -1.99
CA PHE A 92 -12.98 -16.70 -1.43
C PHE A 92 -12.32 -15.84 -2.51
N THR A 93 -13.11 -15.11 -3.29
CA THR A 93 -12.63 -14.39 -4.47
C THR A 93 -12.33 -12.91 -4.22
N ARG A 94 -12.83 -12.30 -3.14
CA ARG A 94 -12.64 -10.87 -2.86
C ARG A 94 -11.29 -10.64 -2.19
N ARG A 95 -10.34 -10.05 -2.90
CA ARG A 95 -8.98 -9.82 -2.39
C ARG A 95 -8.87 -8.45 -1.70
N MET A 96 -8.51 -8.47 -0.43
CA MET A 96 -8.28 -7.27 0.39
C MET A 96 -6.82 -7.17 0.81
N TRP A 97 -6.25 -5.98 0.68
CA TRP A 97 -4.90 -5.69 1.17
C TRP A 97 -4.93 -5.44 2.68
N ALA A 98 -4.31 -6.33 3.48
CA ALA A 98 -4.49 -6.37 4.93
C ALA A 98 -3.30 -5.82 5.71
N GLY A 99 -2.09 -5.93 5.18
CA GLY A 99 -0.87 -5.55 5.88
C GLY A 99 0.36 -6.20 5.26
N GLY A 100 1.44 -6.19 6.02
CA GLY A 100 2.70 -6.81 5.64
C GLY A 100 3.87 -6.19 6.36
N ARG A 101 5.06 -6.61 5.95
CA ARG A 101 6.32 -6.04 6.39
C ARG A 101 7.31 -5.99 5.25
N MET A 102 8.21 -5.02 5.29
CA MET A 102 9.31 -4.93 4.35
C MET A 102 10.61 -4.69 5.09
N GLU A 103 11.68 -5.27 4.58
CA GLU A 103 13.04 -5.11 5.09
C GLU A 103 13.94 -4.70 3.93
N TRP A 104 14.71 -3.64 4.12
CA TRP A 104 15.69 -3.16 3.14
C TRP A 104 17.08 -3.50 3.61
N THR A 105 17.86 -4.13 2.74
CA THR A 105 19.25 -4.47 3.05
C THR A 105 20.07 -3.20 3.21
N THR A 106 20.98 -3.19 4.18
CA THR A 106 21.87 -2.05 4.40
C THR A 106 23.13 -2.18 3.55
N ASN A 107 23.49 -1.11 2.84
CA ASN A 107 24.75 -0.97 2.13
C ASN A 107 25.89 -0.89 3.16
N THR A 108 26.83 -1.83 3.10
CA THR A 108 27.94 -1.91 4.07
C THR A 108 28.91 -0.74 3.98
N VAL A 109 28.94 -0.02 2.84
CA VAL A 109 29.85 1.11 2.59
C VAL A 109 29.21 2.43 3.03
N SER A 110 27.94 2.68 2.67
CA SER A 110 27.26 3.94 3.03
C SER A 110 26.46 3.88 4.33
N GLY A 111 26.22 2.69 4.89
CA GLY A 111 25.38 2.48 6.06
C GLY A 111 23.87 2.73 5.82
N GLY A 112 23.47 3.08 4.60
CA GLY A 112 22.07 3.33 4.22
C GLY A 112 21.41 2.16 3.51
N CYS A 113 20.12 2.27 3.20
CA CYS A 113 19.36 1.30 2.42
C CYS A 113 19.99 1.08 1.02
N ASP A 114 20.34 -0.16 0.69
CA ASP A 114 20.83 -0.59 -0.62
C ASP A 114 19.67 -1.08 -1.51
N GLY A 115 18.69 -0.20 -1.71
CA GLY A 115 17.50 -0.48 -2.51
C GLY A 115 17.78 -0.63 -4.01
N LEU A 116 16.70 -0.63 -4.80
CA LEU A 116 16.79 -0.61 -6.26
C LEU A 116 17.32 0.75 -6.76
N ARG A 117 17.97 0.75 -7.93
CA ARG A 117 18.39 1.98 -8.63
C ARG A 117 17.94 1.96 -10.08
N VAL A 118 17.69 3.15 -10.62
CA VAL A 118 17.46 3.35 -12.06
C VAL A 118 18.65 2.81 -12.86
N GLY A 119 18.37 2.16 -13.99
CA GLY A 119 19.40 1.59 -14.86
C GLY A 119 19.75 0.14 -14.56
N GLU A 120 19.20 -0.43 -13.48
CA GLU A 120 19.47 -1.81 -13.10
C GLU A 120 18.48 -2.80 -13.72
N VAL A 121 18.95 -4.03 -13.96
CA VAL A 121 18.04 -5.17 -14.13
C VAL A 121 17.95 -5.88 -12.78
N ALA A 122 16.73 -5.99 -12.26
CA ALA A 122 16.45 -6.66 -11.00
C ALA A 122 15.54 -7.87 -11.21
N GLU A 123 15.61 -8.82 -10.27
CA GLU A 123 14.86 -10.07 -10.27
C GLU A 123 13.97 -10.14 -9.02
N GLU A 124 12.65 -10.22 -9.20
CA GLU A 124 11.69 -10.52 -8.14
C GLU A 124 11.50 -12.04 -8.06
N ARG A 125 11.70 -12.61 -6.88
CA ARG A 125 11.34 -13.99 -6.54
C ARG A 125 10.17 -13.98 -5.59
N THR A 126 9.02 -14.45 -6.05
CA THR A 126 7.78 -14.49 -5.26
C THR A 126 7.43 -15.91 -4.86
N ARG A 127 7.12 -16.14 -3.58
CA ARG A 127 6.65 -17.42 -3.05
C ARG A 127 5.45 -17.26 -2.13
N LEU A 128 4.58 -18.27 -2.10
CA LEU A 128 3.56 -18.40 -1.08
C LEU A 128 4.22 -18.80 0.25
N VAL A 129 4.02 -18.01 1.30
CA VAL A 129 4.54 -18.29 2.65
C VAL A 129 3.51 -19.07 3.46
N SER A 130 2.26 -18.61 3.46
CA SER A 130 1.18 -19.24 4.21
C SER A 130 -0.18 -18.96 3.59
N ALA A 131 -1.12 -19.88 3.78
CA ALA A 131 -2.54 -19.65 3.65
C ALA A 131 -3.20 -20.18 4.92
N THR A 132 -3.89 -19.32 5.66
CA THR A 132 -4.47 -19.67 6.96
C THR A 132 -5.95 -19.31 7.03
N PRO A 133 -6.81 -20.24 7.48
CA PRO A 133 -8.21 -19.91 7.69
C PRO A 133 -8.36 -18.93 8.86
N LYS A 134 -9.24 -17.95 8.71
CA LYS A 134 -9.60 -16.96 9.72
C LYS A 134 -11.12 -16.76 9.73
N LEU A 135 -11.64 -16.20 10.82
CA LEU A 135 -13.01 -15.70 10.90
C LEU A 135 -13.00 -14.17 10.91
N SER A 136 -13.86 -13.57 10.10
CA SER A 136 -14.08 -12.13 10.10
C SER A 136 -14.60 -11.67 11.46
N LYS A 137 -13.94 -10.68 12.06
CA LYS A 137 -14.36 -10.12 13.36
C LYS A 137 -15.70 -9.39 13.28
N SER A 138 -16.05 -8.83 12.12
CA SER A 138 -17.26 -8.03 11.93
C SER A 138 -18.46 -8.86 11.45
N SER A 139 -18.23 -9.76 10.49
CA SER A 139 -19.31 -10.54 9.86
C SER A 139 -19.37 -12.00 10.30
N GLY A 140 -18.36 -12.51 11.01
CA GLY A 140 -18.29 -13.92 11.43
C GLY A 140 -18.00 -14.92 10.29
N HIS A 141 -18.03 -14.49 9.03
CA HIS A 141 -17.75 -15.36 7.89
C HIS A 141 -16.29 -15.85 7.88
N GLY A 142 -16.09 -17.06 7.35
CA GLY A 142 -14.75 -17.55 7.04
C GLY A 142 -14.04 -16.66 6.02
N MET A 143 -12.73 -16.58 6.12
CA MET A 143 -11.84 -15.90 5.17
C MET A 143 -10.48 -16.60 5.16
N VAL A 144 -9.68 -16.39 4.12
CA VAL A 144 -8.32 -16.94 4.02
C VAL A 144 -7.31 -15.81 4.09
N LEU A 145 -6.43 -15.83 5.08
CA LEU A 145 -5.26 -14.95 5.14
C LEU A 145 -4.12 -15.61 4.36
N VAL A 146 -3.69 -14.94 3.30
CA VAL A 146 -2.61 -15.39 2.41
C VAL A 146 -1.41 -14.48 2.62
N GLU A 147 -0.26 -15.07 2.91
CA GLU A 147 1.02 -14.37 2.99
C GLU A 147 1.91 -14.75 1.82
N VAL A 148 2.38 -13.75 1.10
CA VAL A 148 3.30 -13.89 -0.03
C VAL A 148 4.58 -13.14 0.31
N GLU A 149 5.73 -13.73 0.02
CA GLU A 149 7.02 -13.08 0.16
C GLU A 149 7.66 -12.84 -1.20
N LYS A 150 8.24 -11.67 -1.35
CA LYS A 150 8.92 -11.18 -2.53
C LYS A 150 10.33 -10.79 -2.15
N GLU A 151 11.30 -11.41 -2.77
CA GLU A 151 12.70 -11.00 -2.67
C GLU A 151 13.10 -10.27 -3.95
N LEU A 152 13.67 -9.08 -3.81
CA LEU A 152 14.12 -8.26 -4.92
C LEU A 152 15.64 -8.30 -4.97
N TRP A 153 16.17 -8.95 -5.99
CA TRP A 153 17.59 -9.18 -6.20
C TRP A 153 18.14 -8.26 -7.29
N THR A 154 19.31 -7.70 -7.05
CA THR A 154 20.08 -6.92 -8.02
C THR A 154 21.46 -7.57 -8.23
N ARG A 155 22.29 -7.01 -9.11
CA ARG A 155 23.70 -7.40 -9.22
C ARG A 155 24.50 -7.17 -7.93
N ARG A 156 24.05 -6.25 -7.06
CA ARG A 156 24.67 -5.98 -5.75
C ARG A 156 24.25 -6.99 -4.67
N GLY A 157 23.22 -7.80 -4.92
CA GLY A 157 22.66 -8.72 -3.94
C GLY A 157 21.17 -8.45 -3.67
N LEU A 158 20.68 -9.01 -2.56
CA LEU A 158 19.31 -8.82 -2.10
C LEU A 158 19.10 -7.36 -1.65
N ALA A 159 18.16 -6.66 -2.28
CA ALA A 159 17.87 -5.27 -1.99
C ALA A 159 16.69 -5.09 -1.01
N VAL A 160 15.61 -5.86 -1.23
CA VAL A 160 14.36 -5.76 -0.46
C VAL A 160 13.74 -7.14 -0.25
N VAL A 161 13.25 -7.39 0.96
CA VAL A 161 12.28 -8.47 1.24
C VAL A 161 10.94 -7.82 1.55
N ASP A 162 9.92 -8.11 0.76
CA ASP A 162 8.54 -7.62 0.91
C ASP A 162 7.63 -8.81 1.20
N ARG A 163 7.16 -8.92 2.45
CA ARG A 163 6.16 -9.91 2.84
C ARG A 163 4.81 -9.24 2.97
N ARG A 164 3.89 -9.63 2.09
CA ARG A 164 2.57 -9.02 1.93
C ARG A 164 1.48 -9.94 2.44
N SER A 165 0.52 -9.37 3.16
CA SER A 165 -0.64 -10.09 3.68
C SER A 165 -1.92 -9.68 2.95
N TRP A 166 -2.60 -10.64 2.36
CA TRP A 166 -3.91 -10.48 1.73
C TRP A 166 -4.97 -11.27 2.48
N ILE A 167 -6.19 -10.73 2.53
CA ILE A 167 -7.36 -11.46 3.01
C ILE A 167 -8.26 -11.73 1.82
N PHE A 168 -8.64 -12.99 1.63
CA PHE A 168 -9.63 -13.42 0.66
C PHE A 168 -10.95 -13.70 1.37
N GLN A 169 -11.97 -12.89 1.05
CA GLN A 169 -13.32 -13.03 1.59
C GLN A 169 -14.24 -13.71 0.57
N PRO A 170 -15.33 -14.35 1.03
CA PRO A 170 -16.39 -14.82 0.15
C PRO A 170 -16.90 -13.69 -0.74
N ALA A 171 -17.26 -14.00 -1.99
CA ALA A 171 -18.04 -13.08 -2.82
C ALA A 171 -19.25 -12.55 -2.05
N VAL A 172 -19.60 -11.28 -2.27
CA VAL A 172 -20.86 -10.74 -1.72
C VAL A 172 -21.99 -11.49 -2.41
N ALA A 173 -22.90 -12.07 -1.64
CA ALA A 173 -24.07 -12.71 -2.23
C ALA A 173 -24.84 -11.65 -3.03
N PRO A 174 -25.30 -11.95 -4.27
CA PRO A 174 -26.22 -11.06 -4.95
C PRO A 174 -27.44 -10.86 -4.05
N ASP A 175 -27.92 -9.61 -3.96
CA ASP A 175 -29.16 -9.33 -3.22
C ASP A 175 -30.26 -10.21 -3.84
N THR A 176 -30.83 -11.13 -3.07
CA THR A 176 -32.03 -11.89 -3.49
C THR A 176 -33.27 -11.01 -3.54
N GLU A 177 -33.19 -9.80 -3.00
CA GLU A 177 -34.14 -8.74 -3.29
C GLU A 177 -33.81 -8.15 -4.66
N THR A 178 -34.79 -8.16 -5.57
CA THR A 178 -34.83 -7.30 -6.76
C THR A 178 -34.20 -5.96 -6.40
N PRO A 179 -33.23 -5.43 -7.17
CA PRO A 179 -32.56 -4.19 -6.79
C PRO A 179 -33.65 -3.20 -6.42
N LYS A 180 -33.75 -2.86 -5.14
CA LYS A 180 -34.59 -1.75 -4.69
C LYS A 180 -34.04 -0.60 -5.48
N SER A 181 -34.72 -0.27 -6.59
CA SER A 181 -34.35 0.72 -7.61
C SER A 181 -33.32 1.59 -6.98
N ALA A 182 -32.02 1.33 -7.27
CA ALA A 182 -30.89 1.81 -6.46
C ALA A 182 -31.33 3.18 -5.97
N SER A 183 -31.70 3.25 -4.70
CA SER A 183 -32.35 4.44 -4.19
C SER A 183 -31.22 5.43 -4.23
N ILE A 184 -31.13 6.14 -5.36
CA ILE A 184 -30.61 7.46 -5.45
C ILE A 184 -31.43 8.12 -4.37
N LEU A 185 -30.87 8.16 -3.14
CA LEU A 185 -31.37 9.05 -2.13
C LEU A 185 -31.53 10.36 -2.89
N PRO A 186 -32.76 10.88 -3.08
CA PRO A 186 -32.92 12.13 -3.78
C PRO A 186 -32.17 13.15 -2.93
N GLY A 187 -30.98 13.57 -3.39
CA GLY A 187 -30.15 14.53 -2.67
C GLY A 187 -28.81 14.04 -2.10
N ALA A 188 -28.38 12.79 -2.29
CA ALA A 188 -26.95 12.49 -2.20
C ALA A 188 -26.37 12.60 -3.62
N PRO A 189 -25.86 13.78 -4.06
CA PRO A 189 -25.18 13.85 -5.33
C PRO A 189 -24.11 12.77 -5.33
N PHE A 190 -23.97 12.08 -6.47
CA PHE A 190 -22.83 11.25 -6.79
C PHE A 190 -21.59 12.14 -6.65
N LEU A 191 -21.09 12.26 -5.41
CA LEU A 191 -19.96 13.08 -5.03
C LEU A 191 -18.71 12.31 -5.44
N SER A 192 -18.61 12.01 -6.74
CA SER A 192 -17.31 11.82 -7.35
C SER A 192 -16.61 13.16 -7.14
N TYR A 193 -15.67 13.19 -6.20
CA TYR A 193 -14.84 14.35 -5.94
C TYR A 193 -14.21 14.79 -7.26
N LYS A 194 -14.56 16.02 -7.70
CA LYS A 194 -14.16 16.55 -9.00
C LYS A 194 -12.85 17.34 -8.96
N GLY A 195 -12.31 17.56 -7.77
CA GLY A 195 -11.07 18.30 -7.59
C GLY A 195 -9.83 17.50 -7.98
N PRO A 196 -8.68 18.17 -8.16
CA PRO A 196 -7.39 17.49 -8.20
C PRO A 196 -7.05 16.89 -6.84
N SER A 197 -6.16 15.91 -6.80
CA SER A 197 -5.66 15.44 -5.51
C SER A 197 -4.88 16.55 -4.79
N THR A 198 -4.95 16.60 -3.47
CA THR A 198 -4.19 17.56 -2.66
C THR A 198 -3.33 16.83 -1.63
N VAL A 199 -2.11 17.34 -1.46
CA VAL A 199 -1.17 16.94 -0.40
C VAL A 199 -0.60 18.22 0.19
N HIS A 200 -0.73 18.42 1.49
CA HIS A 200 -0.16 19.57 2.18
C HIS A 200 0.24 19.22 3.61
N ASP A 201 1.22 19.96 4.11
CA ASP A 201 1.79 19.78 5.43
C ASP A 201 1.28 20.85 6.40
N GLU A 202 0.97 20.44 7.62
CA GLU A 202 0.63 21.28 8.76
C GLU A 202 1.58 20.94 9.92
N MET A 203 2.06 21.94 10.64
CA MET A 203 2.84 21.74 11.86
C MET A 203 1.91 21.83 13.07
N ASP A 204 1.80 20.75 13.85
CA ASP A 204 0.96 20.66 15.05
C ASP A 204 1.55 21.54 16.17
N SER A 205 1.13 22.80 16.22
CA SER A 205 1.61 23.77 17.22
C SER A 205 1.18 23.46 18.66
N THR A 206 0.18 22.58 18.86
CA THR A 206 -0.34 22.25 20.20
C THR A 206 0.58 21.31 20.99
N ARG A 207 1.51 20.62 20.32
CA ARG A 207 2.50 19.75 20.96
C ARG A 207 3.69 20.52 21.54
N SER A 208 4.07 21.64 20.90
CA SER A 208 5.19 22.47 21.36
C SER A 208 4.93 23.13 22.73
N THR A 209 3.66 23.33 23.11
CA THR A 209 3.28 24.01 24.37
C THR A 209 2.95 23.06 25.53
N ALA A 210 2.81 21.76 25.30
CA ALA A 210 2.41 20.78 26.31
C ALA A 210 3.56 20.26 27.20
N ALA A 211 4.78 20.82 27.10
CA ALA A 211 5.96 20.43 27.89
C ALA A 211 5.91 20.84 29.39
N SER A 212 4.71 20.98 29.98
CA SER A 212 4.55 21.25 31.42
C SER A 212 3.37 20.47 32.02
N GLY A 213 3.55 19.15 32.22
CA GLY A 213 2.62 18.39 33.05
C GLY A 213 2.45 16.92 32.66
N ALA A 214 2.97 16.05 33.53
CA ALA A 214 2.56 14.66 33.80
C ALA A 214 1.67 13.92 32.78
N ALA A 215 2.28 13.09 31.91
CA ALA A 215 1.93 11.68 31.67
C ALA A 215 2.72 11.15 30.45
N SER A 216 3.06 9.86 30.49
CA SER A 216 4.05 9.15 29.67
C SER A 216 3.74 9.00 28.16
N ILE A 217 3.58 10.11 27.43
CA ILE A 217 3.60 10.11 25.95
C ILE A 217 4.94 10.69 25.51
N SER A 218 5.75 9.89 24.80
CA SER A 218 7.17 10.17 24.50
C SER A 218 7.37 11.55 23.87
N GLU A 219 8.23 12.38 24.47
CA GLU A 219 8.68 13.73 24.04
C GLU A 219 9.32 13.82 22.62
N ASN A 220 9.22 12.80 21.76
CA ASN A 220 10.01 12.73 20.52
C ASN A 220 9.21 12.35 19.25
N ALA A 221 7.90 12.62 19.21
CA ALA A 221 7.14 12.56 17.96
C ALA A 221 7.38 13.85 17.15
N THR A 222 7.42 13.74 15.82
CA THR A 222 7.52 14.90 14.93
C THR A 222 6.23 15.73 14.96
N ASP A 223 6.33 17.05 14.87
CA ASP A 223 5.17 17.96 14.81
C ASP A 223 4.48 17.97 13.44
N LEU A 224 5.14 17.42 12.40
CA LEU A 224 4.59 17.35 11.05
C LEU A 224 3.31 16.49 11.01
N VAL A 225 2.26 17.01 10.42
CA VAL A 225 1.06 16.28 9.99
C VAL A 225 0.88 16.51 8.50
N ARG A 226 0.69 15.45 7.72
CA ARG A 226 0.46 15.56 6.27
C ARG A 226 -0.96 15.19 5.91
N HIS A 227 -1.66 16.09 5.26
CA HIS A 227 -3.04 15.94 4.84
C HIS A 227 -3.12 15.50 3.38
N PHE A 228 -4.05 14.61 3.09
CA PHE A 228 -4.28 14.03 1.78
C PHE A 228 -5.75 14.09 1.40
N CYS A 229 -6.01 14.33 0.11
CA CYS A 229 -7.29 14.06 -0.53
C CYS A 229 -7.01 13.53 -1.94
N TRP A 230 -7.39 12.29 -2.23
CA TRP A 230 -7.14 11.66 -3.54
C TRP A 230 -8.34 11.79 -4.46
N SER A 231 -8.06 12.14 -5.72
CA SER A 231 -9.05 12.18 -6.78
C SER A 231 -9.15 10.84 -7.52
N PRO A 232 -10.28 10.55 -8.17
CA PRO A 232 -10.43 9.37 -9.03
C PRO A 232 -9.31 9.28 -10.10
N VAL A 233 -8.85 10.42 -10.63
CA VAL A 233 -7.76 10.48 -11.61
C VAL A 233 -6.44 9.96 -11.02
N ALA A 234 -6.11 10.32 -9.78
CA ALA A 234 -4.88 9.82 -9.14
C ALA A 234 -4.98 8.32 -8.84
N LEU A 235 -6.15 7.83 -8.40
CA LEU A 235 -6.38 6.40 -8.21
C LEU A 235 -6.26 5.62 -9.53
N PHE A 236 -6.78 6.16 -10.63
CA PHE A 236 -6.61 5.58 -11.96
C PHE A 236 -5.13 5.56 -12.38
N ARG A 237 -4.42 6.68 -12.26
CA ARG A 237 -2.98 6.76 -12.59
C ARG A 237 -2.17 5.74 -11.79
N PHE A 238 -2.44 5.61 -10.50
CA PHE A 238 -1.78 4.63 -9.64
C PHE A 238 -2.11 3.19 -10.07
N SER A 239 -3.38 2.91 -10.39
CA SER A 239 -3.82 1.59 -10.90
C SER A 239 -3.12 1.22 -12.21
N ALA A 240 -3.07 2.15 -13.17
CA ALA A 240 -2.39 1.95 -14.44
C ALA A 240 -0.87 1.73 -14.27
N LEU A 241 -0.23 2.55 -13.43
CA LEU A 241 1.20 2.47 -13.15
C LEU A 241 1.61 1.16 -12.46
N THR A 242 0.75 0.64 -11.59
CA THR A 242 0.96 -0.63 -10.88
C THR A 242 0.38 -1.83 -11.62
N PHE A 243 -0.13 -1.61 -12.84
CA PHE A 243 -0.82 -2.61 -13.67
C PHE A 243 -1.89 -3.41 -12.87
N ASN A 244 -2.63 -2.71 -12.03
CA ASN A 244 -3.60 -3.28 -11.09
C ASN A 244 -5.03 -2.92 -11.50
N GLY A 245 -5.67 -3.81 -12.27
CA GLY A 245 -7.04 -3.65 -12.80
C GLY A 245 -8.17 -3.83 -11.78
N HIS A 246 -7.92 -3.67 -10.49
CA HIS A 246 -8.93 -3.91 -9.45
C HIS A 246 -10.03 -2.83 -9.46
N LYS A 247 -11.25 -3.23 -9.83
CA LYS A 247 -12.41 -2.34 -10.10
C LYS A 247 -12.80 -1.42 -8.95
N ILE A 248 -12.56 -1.81 -7.69
CA ILE A 248 -12.87 -0.95 -6.54
C ILE A 248 -12.12 0.40 -6.55
N HIS A 249 -11.06 0.54 -7.36
CA HIS A 249 -10.25 1.74 -7.43
C HIS A 249 -10.64 2.71 -8.55
N TYR A 250 -11.44 2.29 -9.53
CA TYR A 250 -11.78 3.12 -10.70
C TYR A 250 -13.20 2.96 -11.25
N ASN A 251 -13.92 1.90 -10.87
CA ASN A 251 -15.31 1.66 -11.28
C ASN A 251 -16.22 1.82 -10.05
N GLU A 252 -16.86 2.98 -9.95
CA GLU A 252 -17.67 3.36 -8.79
C GLU A 252 -18.93 2.50 -8.66
N ASP A 253 -19.59 2.22 -9.79
CA ASP A 253 -20.75 1.32 -9.83
C ASP A 253 -20.40 -0.06 -9.29
N TRP A 254 -19.29 -0.66 -9.72
CA TRP A 254 -18.82 -1.94 -9.18
C TRP A 254 -18.49 -1.84 -7.69
N SER A 255 -17.70 -0.83 -7.31
CA SER A 255 -17.27 -0.63 -5.93
C SER A 255 -18.45 -0.54 -4.97
N GLN A 256 -19.48 0.22 -5.34
CA GLN A 256 -20.65 0.45 -4.50
C GLN A 256 -21.71 -0.66 -4.63
N SER A 257 -22.08 -1.08 -5.83
CA SER A 257 -23.20 -2.01 -6.03
C SER A 257 -22.85 -3.48 -5.82
N VAL A 258 -21.62 -3.88 -6.17
CA VAL A 258 -21.13 -5.28 -6.07
C VAL A 258 -20.33 -5.48 -4.79
N GLU A 259 -19.36 -4.60 -4.54
CA GLU A 259 -18.41 -4.74 -3.42
C GLU A 259 -18.92 -4.07 -2.13
N LYS A 260 -20.04 -3.33 -2.21
CA LYS A 260 -20.71 -2.63 -1.10
C LYS A 260 -19.79 -1.65 -0.35
N GLN A 261 -18.88 -1.01 -1.08
CA GLN A 261 -18.02 0.07 -0.60
C GLN A 261 -18.75 1.42 -0.68
N ASN A 262 -18.27 2.43 0.05
CA ASN A 262 -18.90 3.77 0.02
C ASN A 262 -18.50 4.62 -1.19
N GLY A 263 -17.58 4.15 -2.03
CA GLY A 263 -17.07 4.87 -3.20
C GLY A 263 -15.82 4.18 -3.74
N LEU A 264 -15.03 4.88 -4.54
CA LEU A 264 -13.73 4.38 -5.00
C LEU A 264 -12.75 4.24 -3.83
N VAL A 265 -12.23 3.04 -3.60
CA VAL A 265 -11.33 2.74 -2.49
C VAL A 265 -9.91 3.22 -2.81
N VAL A 266 -9.28 3.95 -1.89
CA VAL A 266 -7.86 4.31 -1.96
C VAL A 266 -7.01 3.06 -1.76
N HIS A 267 -6.02 2.82 -2.63
CA HIS A 267 -5.17 1.64 -2.56
C HIS A 267 -4.42 1.55 -1.23
N GLY A 268 -4.40 0.36 -0.62
CA GLY A 268 -3.52 0.07 0.51
C GLY A 268 -2.03 0.37 0.22
N PRO A 269 -1.47 -0.10 -0.91
CA PRO A 269 -0.13 0.25 -1.36
C PRO A 269 0.13 1.76 -1.51
N LEU A 270 -0.85 2.55 -1.97
CA LEU A 270 -0.71 4.01 -2.07
C LEU A 270 -0.54 4.63 -0.68
N ASN A 271 -1.37 4.21 0.29
CA ASN A 271 -1.24 4.68 1.68
C ASN A 271 0.10 4.26 2.32
N LEU A 272 0.59 3.05 2.01
CA LEU A 272 1.91 2.60 2.47
C LEU A 272 3.04 3.49 1.95
N ILE A 273 3.02 3.78 0.65
CA ILE A 273 4.03 4.63 0.01
C ILE A 273 4.01 6.03 0.64
N ASN A 274 2.83 6.62 0.79
CA ASN A 274 2.67 7.94 1.42
C ASN A 274 3.12 7.94 2.88
N LEU A 275 2.93 6.83 3.60
CA LEU A 275 3.41 6.66 4.97
C LEU A 275 4.94 6.65 5.01
N LEU A 276 5.61 5.91 4.13
CA LEU A 276 7.07 5.89 4.01
C LEU A 276 7.63 7.26 3.60
N ASN A 277 6.98 7.95 2.65
CA ASN A 277 7.37 9.31 2.26
C ASN A 277 7.20 10.30 3.41
N TYR A 278 6.07 10.25 4.12
CA TYR A 278 5.85 11.08 5.32
C TYR A 278 6.94 10.82 6.36
N TRP A 279 7.22 9.56 6.68
CA TRP A 279 8.23 9.21 7.66
C TRP A 279 9.61 9.73 7.28
N GLN A 280 10.00 9.58 6.01
CA GLN A 280 11.27 10.08 5.52
C GLN A 280 11.38 11.61 5.67
N ASP A 281 10.34 12.34 5.25
CA ASP A 281 10.30 13.80 5.31
C ASP A 281 10.24 14.30 6.76
N ALA A 282 9.44 13.67 7.62
CA ALA A 282 9.24 14.05 9.03
C ALA A 282 10.49 13.83 9.88
N THR A 283 11.25 12.76 9.61
CA THR A 283 12.44 12.39 10.39
C THR A 283 13.74 12.95 9.82
N GLY A 284 13.72 13.47 8.58
CA GLY A 284 14.92 13.87 7.85
C GLY A 284 15.85 12.69 7.53
N ASN A 285 15.36 11.45 7.56
CA ASN A 285 16.21 10.27 7.37
C ASN A 285 16.64 10.12 5.91
N VAL A 286 17.90 10.45 5.63
CA VAL A 286 18.50 10.31 4.30
C VAL A 286 18.94 8.88 3.97
N THR A 287 19.10 8.02 4.98
CA THR A 287 19.56 6.63 4.82
C THR A 287 18.44 5.66 4.45
N GLY A 288 17.17 6.05 4.60
CA GLY A 288 16.01 5.20 4.36
C GLY A 288 15.70 4.24 5.52
N PRO A 289 14.51 3.60 5.48
CA PRO A 289 14.09 2.64 6.50
C PRO A 289 14.91 1.35 6.41
N GLN A 290 15.16 0.73 7.54
CA GLN A 290 15.67 -0.65 7.64
C GLN A 290 14.51 -1.65 7.59
N ARG A 291 13.42 -1.37 8.30
CA ARG A 291 12.22 -2.22 8.28
C ARG A 291 10.94 -1.43 8.49
N ILE A 292 9.85 -1.96 7.97
CA ILE A 292 8.48 -1.50 8.27
C ILE A 292 7.60 -2.70 8.56
N HIS A 293 6.73 -2.58 9.55
CA HIS A 293 5.58 -3.46 9.74
C HIS A 293 4.32 -2.62 9.70
N TYR A 294 3.37 -2.95 8.84
CA TYR A 294 2.18 -2.14 8.62
C TYR A 294 0.90 -2.98 8.56
N ARG A 295 -0.22 -2.34 8.90
CA ARG A 295 -1.53 -2.97 8.91
C ARG A 295 -2.61 -2.03 8.39
N ALA A 296 -3.36 -2.49 7.40
CA ALA A 296 -4.58 -1.83 6.97
C ALA A 296 -5.72 -2.19 7.93
N LEU A 297 -6.44 -1.17 8.40
CA LEU A 297 -7.48 -1.30 9.42
C LEU A 297 -8.86 -1.01 8.83
N ARG A 298 -8.97 0.01 7.97
CA ARG A 298 -10.23 0.49 7.38
C ARG A 298 -9.99 1.09 5.99
N PRO A 299 -10.96 0.98 5.06
CA PRO A 299 -10.86 1.63 3.75
C PRO A 299 -10.93 3.15 3.89
N LEU A 300 -10.28 3.84 2.97
CA LEU A 300 -10.45 5.27 2.68
C LEU A 300 -11.01 5.38 1.25
N TYR A 301 -11.72 6.47 0.96
CA TYR A 301 -12.38 6.66 -0.33
C TYR A 301 -11.85 7.89 -1.06
N ALA A 302 -11.94 7.91 -2.40
CA ALA A 302 -11.65 9.11 -3.18
C ALA A 302 -12.49 10.29 -2.69
N GLY A 303 -11.87 11.47 -2.57
CA GLY A 303 -12.50 12.67 -1.99
C GLY A 303 -12.46 12.76 -0.47
N ASP A 304 -12.07 11.69 0.24
CA ASP A 304 -11.86 11.78 1.68
C ASP A 304 -10.64 12.64 2.00
N THR A 305 -10.81 13.62 2.88
CA THR A 305 -9.69 14.26 3.56
C THR A 305 -9.26 13.39 4.75
N TYR A 306 -8.00 13.00 4.78
CA TYR A 306 -7.38 12.26 5.89
C TYR A 306 -5.94 12.72 6.08
N GLN A 307 -5.27 12.22 7.12
CA GLN A 307 -3.91 12.65 7.47
C GLN A 307 -2.99 11.49 7.81
N ILE A 308 -1.68 11.73 7.67
CA ILE A 308 -0.61 10.88 8.19
C ILE A 308 0.16 11.66 9.26
N ARG A 309 0.45 11.00 10.37
CA ARG A 309 1.22 11.59 11.49
C ARG A 309 2.01 10.55 12.28
N THR A 310 3.06 11.01 12.94
CA THR A 310 3.79 10.25 13.96
C THR A 310 2.99 10.25 15.27
N ARG A 311 2.58 9.05 15.71
CA ARG A 311 1.97 8.84 17.03
C ARG A 311 3.03 8.88 18.13
N GLY A 312 4.17 8.23 17.92
CA GLY A 312 5.24 8.15 18.92
C GLY A 312 6.55 7.61 18.35
N LYS A 313 7.59 7.64 19.20
CA LYS A 313 8.92 7.13 18.89
C LYS A 313 9.44 6.35 20.09
N ALA A 314 9.99 5.16 19.84
CA ALA A 314 10.56 4.29 20.85
C ALA A 314 12.01 3.89 20.49
N ALA A 315 12.75 3.37 21.47
CA ALA A 315 14.01 2.68 21.19
C ALA A 315 13.73 1.42 20.37
N GLY A 316 14.52 1.17 19.33
CA GLY A 316 14.42 -0.03 18.50
C GLY A 316 15.42 -1.12 18.90
N ASP A 317 15.35 -2.24 18.19
CA ASP A 317 16.38 -3.28 18.25
C ASP A 317 17.64 -2.74 17.53
N GLY A 318 18.62 -2.21 18.28
CA GLY A 318 19.85 -1.62 17.72
C GLY A 318 19.89 -0.09 17.73
N PRO A 319 20.76 0.55 16.91
CA PRO A 319 21.03 1.98 17.03
C PRO A 319 19.91 2.88 16.48
N ARG A 320 18.96 2.31 15.73
CA ARG A 320 17.88 3.08 15.07
C ARG A 320 16.59 3.01 15.88
N PRO A 321 15.92 4.16 16.12
CA PRO A 321 14.64 4.20 16.82
C PRO A 321 13.50 3.64 15.94
N VAL A 322 12.43 3.18 16.59
CA VAL A 322 11.18 2.77 15.93
C VAL A 322 10.18 3.90 16.02
N TRP A 323 9.54 4.21 14.89
CA TRP A 323 8.54 5.27 14.74
C TRP A 323 7.18 4.65 14.48
N ASP A 324 6.19 4.99 15.32
CA ASP A 324 4.80 4.61 15.12
C ASP A 324 4.10 5.72 14.31
N VAL A 325 3.75 5.39 13.07
CA VAL A 325 3.16 6.32 12.09
C VAL A 325 1.80 5.80 11.67
N VAL A 326 0.81 6.69 11.63
CA VAL A 326 -0.58 6.32 11.36
C VAL A 326 -1.24 7.15 10.30
N VAL A 327 -2.11 6.49 9.53
CA VAL A 327 -3.08 7.11 8.63
C VAL A 327 -4.40 7.23 9.38
N GLN A 328 -4.91 8.45 9.55
CA GLN A 328 -6.06 8.74 10.40
C GLN A 328 -7.10 9.61 9.66
N LYS A 329 -8.38 9.30 9.86
CA LYS A 329 -9.51 10.14 9.41
C LYS A 329 -10.51 10.23 10.57
N ASN A 330 -10.93 11.45 10.93
CA ASN A 330 -11.92 11.70 11.99
C ASN A 330 -11.61 10.95 13.30
N GLY A 331 -10.37 11.03 13.81
CA GLY A 331 -10.02 10.37 15.07
C GLY A 331 -9.73 8.86 14.98
N LYS A 332 -9.99 8.21 13.83
CA LYS A 332 -9.87 6.76 13.68
C LYS A 332 -8.69 6.38 12.80
N ASP A 333 -7.97 5.34 13.19
CA ASP A 333 -6.90 4.79 12.37
C ASP A 333 -7.47 3.96 11.21
N HIS A 334 -6.95 4.23 10.01
CA HIS A 334 -7.21 3.50 8.78
C HIS A 334 -6.02 2.62 8.38
N MET A 335 -4.82 3.01 8.77
CA MET A 335 -3.60 2.20 8.67
C MET A 335 -2.62 2.60 9.76
N SER A 336 -1.88 1.65 10.29
CA SER A 336 -0.78 1.89 11.24
C SER A 336 0.48 1.22 10.73
N ALA A 337 1.64 1.80 11.04
CA ALA A 337 2.93 1.19 10.77
C ALA A 337 3.98 1.55 11.82
N GLU A 338 4.86 0.58 12.07
CA GLU A 338 6.09 0.76 12.82
C GLU A 338 7.25 0.77 11.84
N ILE A 339 8.04 1.84 11.81
CA ILE A 339 9.19 2.01 10.90
C ILE A 339 10.46 2.17 11.72
N GLN A 340 11.49 1.38 11.40
CA GLN A 340 12.85 1.52 11.93
C GLN A 340 13.84 1.89 10.83
#